data_AF-A0A5A7RPE3-F1
#
_entry.id   AF-A0A5A7RPE3-F1
#
_cell.length_a   1.000
_cell.length_b   1.000
_cell.length_c   1.000
_cell.angle_alpha   90.00
_cell.angle_beta   90.00
_cell.angle_gamma   90.00
#
_symmetry.space_group_name_H-M   'P 1'
#
loop_
_entity.id
_entity.type
_entity.pdbx_description
1 polymer ?
#
loop_
_entity_poly.entity_id
_entity_poly.type
_entity_poly.pdbx_seq_one_letter_code
_entity_poly.pdbx_strand_id
1 'polypeptide(L)'
;MKKKELEIALQKIPPIESPSPSLEQYSTPAEIAADILFNAYEDIYRKKVIDLGCGTGIFAIGSALLGAREVIGIDIDDSAIKIARREAERFSLKNISFVEGDIESMEVNGDVAIMNPPFGSQMGNRNADRAFLKKGLEFAPVVYSLHLKSTIPFIKILASSLGGEITYSRDYDFPIKRTFSFHKKRAVVYEVTLVRTARLQR
;
A
#
# COMPACT_ATOMS: atom_id res chain seq x y z
N MET A 1 -0.90 18.29 -10.31
CA MET A 1 -2.23 17.80 -9.90
C MET A 1 -2.45 18.20 -8.44
N LYS A 2 -3.66 18.63 -8.07
CA LYS A 2 -4.04 18.94 -6.67
C LYS A 2 -4.57 17.69 -5.95
N LYS A 3 -4.59 17.68 -4.61
CA LYS A 3 -5.03 16.53 -3.80
C LYS A 3 -6.44 16.05 -4.14
N LYS A 4 -7.38 16.99 -4.32
CA LYS A 4 -8.76 16.65 -4.65
C LYS A 4 -8.91 16.05 -6.05
N GLU A 5 -8.09 16.49 -7.01
CA GLU A 5 -8.06 15.92 -8.36
C GLU A 5 -7.55 14.48 -8.34
N LEU A 6 -6.50 14.21 -7.54
CA LEU A 6 -5.98 12.86 -7.33
C LEU A 6 -7.04 11.97 -6.68
N GLU A 7 -7.68 12.41 -5.60
CA GLU A 7 -8.76 11.66 -4.94
C GLU A 7 -9.87 11.26 -5.92
N ILE A 8 -10.35 12.21 -6.75
CA ILE A 8 -11.38 11.96 -7.76
C ILE A 8 -10.90 10.95 -8.81
N ALA A 9 -9.61 10.99 -9.19
CA ALA A 9 -9.04 9.99 -10.08
C ALA A 9 -9.02 8.61 -9.42
N LEU A 10 -8.54 8.51 -8.19
CA LEU A 10 -8.44 7.23 -7.46
C LEU A 10 -9.81 6.60 -7.17
N GLN A 11 -10.86 7.41 -6.98
CA GLN A 11 -12.24 6.91 -6.83
C GLN A 11 -12.75 6.13 -8.06
N LYS A 12 -12.12 6.29 -9.23
CA LYS A 12 -12.50 5.59 -10.46
C LYS A 12 -11.90 4.19 -10.57
N ILE A 13 -10.95 3.84 -9.70
CA ILE A 13 -10.33 2.52 -9.66
C ILE A 13 -11.31 1.56 -8.98
N PRO A 14 -11.75 0.48 -9.64
CA PRO A 14 -12.69 -0.46 -9.05
C PRO A 14 -12.03 -1.28 -7.94
N PRO A 15 -12.81 -1.75 -6.95
CA PRO A 15 -12.33 -2.72 -5.97
C PRO A 15 -12.18 -4.10 -6.64
N ILE A 16 -11.58 -5.05 -5.90
CA ILE A 16 -11.59 -6.47 -6.27
C ILE A 16 -13.04 -6.98 -6.23
N GLU A 17 -13.48 -7.66 -7.28
CA GLU A 17 -14.87 -8.12 -7.44
C GLU A 17 -15.25 -9.21 -6.43
N SER A 18 -14.32 -10.12 -6.12
CA SER A 18 -14.51 -11.24 -5.19
C SER A 18 -13.35 -11.30 -4.18
N PRO A 19 -13.33 -10.41 -3.15
CA PRO A 19 -12.22 -10.35 -2.23
C PRO A 19 -12.11 -11.62 -1.40
N SER A 20 -10.91 -12.18 -1.33
CA SER A 20 -10.59 -13.32 -0.49
C SER A 20 -10.42 -12.89 0.97
N PRO A 21 -11.26 -13.38 1.90
CA PRO A 21 -11.11 -13.05 3.32
C PRO A 21 -9.82 -13.60 3.93
N SER A 22 -9.25 -14.69 3.39
CA SER A 22 -7.98 -15.24 3.89
C SER A 22 -6.77 -14.37 3.57
N LEU A 23 -6.87 -13.57 2.50
CA LEU A 23 -5.85 -12.60 2.08
C LEU A 23 -6.10 -11.20 2.66
N GLU A 24 -7.16 -11.02 3.46
CA GLU A 24 -7.58 -9.72 4.01
C GLU A 24 -7.65 -8.62 2.94
N GLN A 25 -8.20 -8.93 1.77
CA GLN A 25 -8.28 -8.00 0.64
C GLN A 25 -9.33 -6.90 0.89
N TYR A 26 -8.86 -5.73 1.34
CA TYR A 26 -9.65 -4.50 1.39
C TYR A 26 -8.99 -3.39 0.56
N SER A 27 -9.81 -2.62 -0.16
CA SER A 27 -9.32 -1.46 -0.91
C SER A 27 -9.08 -0.28 0.02
N THR A 28 -7.91 0.36 -0.09
CA THR A 28 -7.64 1.64 0.55
C THR A 28 -8.66 2.68 0.08
N PRO A 29 -9.38 3.36 0.99
CA PRO A 29 -10.28 4.45 0.60
C PRO A 29 -9.52 5.54 -0.17
N ALA A 30 -10.09 6.01 -1.29
CA ALA A 30 -9.42 6.98 -2.18
C ALA A 30 -9.01 8.28 -1.48
N GLU A 31 -9.77 8.74 -0.49
CA GLU A 31 -9.42 9.91 0.35
C GLU A 31 -8.15 9.66 1.15
N ILE A 32 -8.06 8.52 1.84
CA ILE A 32 -6.89 8.11 2.62
C ILE A 32 -5.70 7.92 1.67
N ALA A 33 -5.89 7.22 0.54
CA ALA A 33 -4.83 7.00 -0.44
C ALA A 33 -4.28 8.32 -1.00
N ALA A 34 -5.14 9.26 -1.40
CA ALA A 34 -4.72 10.56 -1.90
C ALA A 34 -3.97 11.38 -0.83
N ASP A 35 -4.40 11.32 0.43
CA ASP A 35 -3.70 11.98 1.53
C ASP A 35 -2.32 11.35 1.77
N ILE A 36 -2.20 10.03 1.87
CA ILE A 36 -0.91 9.32 2.00
C ILE A 36 0.04 9.73 0.87
N LEU A 37 -0.42 9.66 -0.38
CA LEU A 37 0.41 9.97 -1.56
C LEU A 37 0.87 11.43 -1.59
N PHE A 38 0.04 12.38 -1.12
CA PHE A 38 0.45 13.77 -1.00
C PHE A 38 1.46 14.01 0.13
N ASN A 39 1.32 13.32 1.27
CA ASN A 39 2.34 13.39 2.33
C ASN A 39 3.67 12.72 1.89
N ALA A 40 3.61 11.76 0.96
CA ALA A 40 4.77 11.08 0.40
C ALA A 40 5.33 11.74 -0.88
N TYR A 41 4.80 12.90 -1.30
CA TYR A 41 5.09 13.49 -2.61
C TYR A 41 6.60 13.67 -2.88
N GLU A 42 7.36 14.18 -1.92
CA GLU A 42 8.81 14.41 -2.05
C GLU A 42 9.60 13.10 -2.22
N ASP A 43 9.13 12.01 -1.64
CA ASP A 43 9.71 10.67 -1.79
C ASP A 43 9.20 9.94 -3.06
N ILE A 44 8.18 10.48 -3.74
CA ILE A 44 7.56 9.89 -4.94
C ILE A 44 8.01 10.60 -6.22
N TYR A 45 8.06 11.94 -6.22
CA TYR A 45 8.26 12.73 -7.43
C TYR A 45 9.60 12.43 -8.09
N ARG A 46 9.59 12.00 -9.36
CA ARG A 46 10.76 11.56 -10.14
C ARG A 46 11.55 10.40 -9.51
N LYS A 47 10.91 9.63 -8.62
CA LYS A 47 11.48 8.44 -7.96
C LYS A 47 10.94 7.14 -8.56
N LYS A 48 11.65 6.04 -8.30
CA LYS A 48 11.16 4.68 -8.55
C LYS A 48 10.38 4.19 -7.35
N VAL A 49 9.08 3.96 -7.53
CA VAL A 49 8.14 3.57 -6.47
C VAL A 49 7.81 2.08 -6.58
N ILE A 50 7.86 1.37 -5.46
CA ILE A 50 7.43 -0.02 -5.34
C ILE A 50 6.14 -0.08 -4.52
N ASP A 51 5.05 -0.60 -5.08
CA ASP A 51 3.77 -0.80 -4.38
C ASP A 51 3.64 -2.29 -4.01
N LEU A 52 3.80 -2.63 -2.73
CA LEU A 52 3.80 -4.01 -2.24
C LEU A 52 2.39 -4.42 -1.77
N GLY A 53 1.85 -5.49 -2.35
CA GLY A 53 0.44 -5.83 -2.20
C GLY A 53 -0.44 -4.78 -2.87
N CYS A 54 -0.14 -4.46 -4.14
CA CYS A 54 -0.71 -3.31 -4.82
C CYS A 54 -2.23 -3.43 -5.07
N GLY A 55 -2.79 -4.65 -5.00
CA GLY A 55 -4.17 -4.95 -5.33
C GLY A 55 -4.54 -4.42 -6.71
N THR A 56 -5.61 -3.63 -6.78
CA THR A 56 -6.05 -2.98 -8.04
C THR A 56 -5.24 -1.73 -8.40
N GLY A 57 -4.13 -1.48 -7.71
CA GLY A 57 -3.11 -0.50 -8.08
C GLY A 57 -3.36 0.92 -7.57
N ILE A 58 -4.09 1.12 -6.47
CA ILE A 58 -4.47 2.46 -6.02
C ILE A 58 -3.26 3.35 -5.69
N PHE A 59 -2.24 2.82 -5.01
CA PHE A 59 -1.02 3.58 -4.73
C PHE A 59 -0.10 3.64 -5.94
N ALA A 60 0.03 2.55 -6.70
CA ALA A 60 0.84 2.53 -7.91
C ALA A 60 0.36 3.57 -8.95
N ILE A 61 -0.94 3.57 -9.29
CA ILE A 61 -1.56 4.52 -10.21
C ILE A 61 -1.45 5.94 -9.67
N GLY A 62 -1.74 6.13 -8.38
CA GLY A 62 -1.64 7.45 -7.76
C GLY A 62 -0.21 8.02 -7.77
N SER A 63 0.79 7.17 -7.54
CA SER A 63 2.21 7.55 -7.60
C SER A 63 2.63 7.94 -9.02
N ALA A 64 2.17 7.19 -10.03
CA ALA A 64 2.41 7.51 -11.43
C ALA A 64 1.76 8.85 -11.83
N LEU A 65 0.52 9.11 -11.39
CA LEU A 65 -0.19 10.38 -11.61
C LEU A 65 0.50 11.58 -10.92
N LEU A 66 1.20 11.35 -9.80
CA LEU A 66 1.99 12.36 -9.10
C LEU A 66 3.38 12.60 -9.71
N GLY A 67 3.75 11.87 -10.76
CA GLY A 67 5.01 12.08 -11.47
C GLY A 67 6.18 11.25 -10.95
N ALA A 68 5.91 10.07 -10.39
CA ALA A 68 6.95 9.06 -10.23
C ALA A 68 7.67 8.79 -11.56
N ARG A 69 8.98 8.53 -11.52
CA ARG A 69 9.76 8.19 -12.73
C ARG A 69 9.38 6.82 -13.26
N GLU A 70 9.19 5.87 -12.35
CA GLU A 70 8.88 4.47 -12.63
C GLU A 70 8.08 3.91 -11.45
N VAL A 71 7.08 3.08 -11.71
CA VAL A 71 6.28 2.41 -10.69
C VAL A 71 6.21 0.91 -10.98
N ILE A 72 6.43 0.10 -9.94
CA ILE A 72 6.26 -1.35 -9.99
C ILE A 72 5.25 -1.73 -8.92
N GLY A 73 4.09 -2.24 -9.33
CA GLY A 73 3.12 -2.85 -8.42
C GLY A 73 3.30 -4.37 -8.37
N ILE A 74 3.33 -4.93 -7.17
CA ILE A 74 3.49 -6.36 -6.93
C ILE A 74 2.30 -6.85 -6.11
N ASP A 75 1.64 -7.90 -6.57
CA ASP A 75 0.59 -8.59 -5.82
C ASP A 75 0.59 -10.08 -6.13
N ILE A 76 0.15 -10.91 -5.18
CA ILE A 76 0.05 -12.36 -5.36
C ILE A 76 -1.21 -12.75 -6.13
N ASP A 77 -2.22 -11.88 -6.20
CA ASP A 77 -3.50 -12.14 -6.85
C ASP A 77 -3.50 -11.61 -8.31
N ASP A 78 -3.36 -12.53 -9.27
CA ASP A 78 -3.45 -12.23 -10.72
C ASP A 78 -4.76 -11.51 -11.10
N SER A 79 -5.88 -11.79 -10.41
CA SER A 79 -7.16 -11.12 -10.70
C SER A 79 -7.09 -9.62 -10.38
N ALA A 80 -6.41 -9.25 -9.29
CA ALA A 80 -6.18 -7.86 -8.92
C ALA A 80 -5.19 -7.19 -9.90
N ILE A 81 -4.12 -7.89 -10.29
CA ILE A 81 -3.14 -7.42 -11.26
C ILE A 81 -3.76 -7.14 -12.63
N LYS A 82 -4.68 -7.98 -13.11
CA LYS A 82 -5.42 -7.76 -14.37
C LYS A 82 -6.23 -6.47 -14.32
N ILE A 83 -6.91 -6.20 -13.20
CA ILE A 83 -7.63 -4.94 -12.98
C ILE A 83 -6.64 -3.77 -12.99
N ALA A 84 -5.54 -3.87 -12.24
CA ALA A 84 -4.54 -2.81 -12.13
C ALA A 84 -3.93 -2.42 -13.48
N ARG A 85 -3.59 -3.41 -14.32
CA ARG A 85 -3.09 -3.20 -15.69
C ARG A 85 -4.11 -2.43 -16.55
N ARG A 86 -5.38 -2.88 -16.56
CA ARG A 86 -6.46 -2.22 -17.30
C ARG A 86 -6.67 -0.77 -16.86
N GLU A 87 -6.62 -0.51 -15.55
CA GLU A 87 -6.76 0.86 -15.05
C GLU A 87 -5.56 1.73 -15.43
N ALA A 88 -4.33 1.22 -15.37
CA ALA A 88 -3.16 1.96 -15.84
C ALA A 88 -3.26 2.35 -17.34
N GLU A 89 -3.75 1.43 -18.19
CA GLU A 89 -4.04 1.73 -19.59
C GLU A 89 -5.13 2.80 -19.74
N ARG A 90 -6.22 2.71 -18.97
CA ARG A 90 -7.32 3.68 -18.95
C ARG A 90 -6.84 5.08 -18.53
N PHE A 91 -5.87 5.18 -17.62
CA PHE A 91 -5.21 6.43 -17.24
C PHE A 91 -4.07 6.84 -18.19
N SER A 92 -3.80 6.06 -19.24
CA SER A 92 -2.71 6.30 -20.21
C SER A 92 -1.32 6.38 -19.58
N LEU A 93 -1.10 5.62 -18.51
CA LEU A 93 0.16 5.59 -17.77
C LEU A 93 1.14 4.63 -18.43
N LYS A 94 2.33 5.14 -18.80
CA LYS A 94 3.37 4.36 -19.52
C LYS A 94 4.57 3.99 -18.65
N ASN A 95 4.70 4.61 -17.49
CA ASN A 95 5.81 4.48 -16.54
C ASN A 95 5.46 3.55 -15.36
N ILE A 96 4.48 2.65 -15.56
CA ILE A 96 3.98 1.74 -14.53
C ILE A 96 3.95 0.31 -15.08
N SER A 97 4.34 -0.64 -14.25
CA SER A 97 4.28 -2.08 -14.55
C SER A 97 3.73 -2.84 -13.35
N PHE A 98 3.09 -3.98 -13.61
CA PHE A 98 2.51 -4.83 -12.59
C PHE A 98 3.01 -6.26 -12.73
N VAL A 99 3.47 -6.83 -11.62
CA VAL A 99 4.05 -8.17 -11.55
C VAL A 99 3.23 -9.01 -10.58
N GLU A 100 2.79 -10.18 -11.05
CA GLU A 100 2.20 -11.18 -10.17
C GLU A 100 3.33 -11.93 -9.46
N GLY A 101 3.23 -12.06 -8.13
CA GLY A 101 4.10 -12.96 -7.38
C GLY A 101 4.15 -12.68 -5.88
N ASP A 102 4.78 -13.61 -5.18
CA ASP A 102 5.04 -13.50 -3.76
C ASP A 102 6.20 -12.53 -3.50
N ILE A 103 5.95 -11.48 -2.71
CA ILE A 103 6.94 -10.48 -2.34
C ILE A 103 8.18 -11.08 -1.67
N GLU A 104 8.05 -12.21 -0.95
CA GLU A 104 9.18 -12.85 -0.28
C GLU A 104 10.18 -13.45 -1.27
N SER A 105 9.68 -13.86 -2.44
CA SER A 105 10.46 -14.46 -3.53
C SER A 105 11.06 -13.44 -4.51
N MET A 106 10.78 -12.15 -4.32
CA MET A 106 11.19 -11.09 -5.24
C MET A 106 12.45 -10.34 -4.79
N GLU A 107 13.15 -9.82 -5.79
CA GLU A 107 14.27 -8.90 -5.65
C GLU A 107 14.04 -7.69 -6.57
N VAL A 108 13.66 -6.57 -5.96
CA VAL A 108 13.41 -5.32 -6.68
C VAL A 108 14.08 -4.18 -5.92
N ASN A 109 14.67 -3.23 -6.64
CA ASN A 109 15.27 -2.03 -6.06
C ASN A 109 14.45 -0.81 -6.45
N GLY A 110 14.07 -0.01 -5.46
CA GLY A 110 13.36 1.25 -5.61
C GLY A 110 13.91 2.34 -4.71
N ASP A 111 13.45 3.57 -4.96
CA ASP A 111 13.77 4.72 -4.12
C ASP A 111 12.83 4.79 -2.91
N VAL A 112 11.56 4.36 -3.09
CA VAL A 112 10.53 4.31 -2.06
C VAL A 112 9.64 3.09 -2.24
N ALA A 113 9.22 2.47 -1.14
CA ALA A 113 8.16 1.46 -1.12
C ALA A 113 6.92 2.01 -0.41
N ILE A 114 5.74 1.66 -0.90
CA ILE A 114 4.43 1.97 -0.29
C ILE A 114 3.59 0.70 -0.19
N MET A 115 2.83 0.56 0.89
CA MET A 115 1.99 -0.62 1.10
C MET A 115 0.85 -0.39 2.08
N ASN A 116 -0.21 -1.17 1.89
CA ASN A 116 -1.26 -1.41 2.87
C ASN A 116 -1.33 -2.92 3.12
N PRO A 117 -0.44 -3.47 3.98
CA PRO A 117 -0.39 -4.91 4.22
C PRO A 117 -1.66 -5.41 4.93
N PRO A 118 -1.94 -6.72 4.86
CA PRO A 118 -2.91 -7.37 5.72
C PRO A 118 -2.65 -7.06 7.21
N PHE A 119 -3.66 -6.60 7.94
CA PHE A 119 -3.53 -6.23 9.35
C PHE A 119 -3.37 -7.40 10.33
N GLY A 120 -3.29 -8.65 9.85
CA GLY A 120 -3.06 -9.82 10.69
C GLY A 120 -4.23 -10.17 11.61
N SER A 121 -5.44 -9.73 11.25
CA SER A 121 -6.65 -9.99 12.05
C SER A 121 -7.06 -11.47 12.01
N GLN A 122 -6.55 -12.23 11.04
CA GLN A 122 -6.69 -13.67 10.91
C GLN A 122 -5.49 -14.42 11.49
N MET A 123 -5.74 -15.57 12.11
CA MET A 123 -4.76 -16.36 12.87
C MET A 123 -3.54 -16.82 12.03
N GLY A 124 -3.67 -16.87 10.70
CA GLY A 124 -2.60 -17.22 9.75
C GLY A 124 -1.68 -16.06 9.32
N ASN A 125 -2.07 -14.80 9.56
CA ASN A 125 -1.37 -13.61 9.05
C ASN A 125 -0.58 -12.85 10.12
N ARG A 126 -0.40 -13.42 11.31
CA ARG A 126 0.31 -12.78 12.44
C ARG A 126 1.75 -12.35 12.13
N ASN A 127 2.38 -12.93 11.11
CA ASN A 127 3.75 -12.58 10.69
C ASN A 127 3.80 -11.71 9.43
N ALA A 128 2.65 -11.35 8.83
CA ALA A 128 2.61 -10.59 7.58
C ALA A 128 3.26 -9.20 7.73
N ASP A 129 2.96 -8.48 8.82
CA ASP A 129 3.59 -7.17 9.12
C ASP A 129 5.12 -7.23 9.08
N ARG A 130 5.69 -8.34 9.58
CA ARG A 130 7.13 -8.56 9.60
C ARG A 130 7.68 -8.82 8.20
N ALA A 131 7.05 -9.70 7.42
CA ALA A 131 7.49 -10.03 6.07
C ALA A 131 7.46 -8.79 5.17
N PHE A 132 6.34 -8.05 5.19
CA PHE A 132 6.14 -6.85 4.37
C PHE A 132 7.12 -5.72 4.74
N LEU A 133 7.25 -5.38 6.04
CA LEU A 133 8.16 -4.32 6.45
C LEU A 133 9.63 -4.67 6.17
N LYS A 134 10.02 -5.94 6.37
CA LYS A 134 11.36 -6.43 6.02
C LYS A 134 11.62 -6.28 4.52
N LYS A 135 10.75 -6.82 3.67
CA LYS A 135 10.90 -6.73 2.21
C LYS A 135 10.88 -5.27 1.72
N GLY A 136 10.04 -4.42 2.29
CA GLY A 136 10.03 -2.98 2.00
C GLY A 136 11.38 -2.32 2.24
N LEU A 137 12.02 -2.57 3.39
CA LEU A 137 13.33 -2.01 3.75
C LEU A 137 14.51 -2.66 2.99
N GLU A 138 14.34 -3.89 2.51
CA GLU A 138 15.27 -4.53 1.55
C GLU A 138 15.19 -3.81 0.19
N PHE A 139 13.98 -3.55 -0.31
CA PHE A 139 13.77 -2.99 -1.65
C PHE A 139 14.01 -1.49 -1.77
N ALA A 140 13.78 -0.74 -0.69
CA ALA A 140 13.87 0.72 -0.71
C ALA A 140 14.43 1.30 0.61
N PRO A 141 15.16 2.43 0.54
CA PRO A 141 15.61 3.13 1.73
C PRO A 141 14.48 3.85 2.49
N VAL A 142 13.33 4.10 1.86
CA VAL A 142 12.17 4.74 2.48
C VAL A 142 10.94 3.87 2.25
N VAL A 143 10.15 3.64 3.31
CA VAL A 143 8.98 2.78 3.30
C VAL A 143 7.80 3.48 3.96
N TYR A 144 6.67 3.56 3.25
CA TYR A 144 5.38 3.97 3.77
C TYR A 144 4.50 2.73 3.96
N SER A 145 4.02 2.51 5.19
CA SER A 145 3.21 1.33 5.49
C SER A 145 2.10 1.65 6.48
N LEU A 146 0.91 1.09 6.25
CA LEU A 146 -0.22 1.18 7.18
C LEU A 146 -0.21 0.00 8.16
N HIS A 147 -0.53 0.29 9.42
CA HIS A 147 -0.62 -0.71 10.49
C HIS A 147 -1.81 -0.41 11.40
N LEU A 148 -2.32 -1.40 12.13
CA LEU A 148 -3.27 -1.14 13.21
C LEU A 148 -2.62 -0.24 14.27
N LYS A 149 -3.34 0.76 14.75
CA LYS A 149 -2.83 1.70 15.77
C LYS A 149 -2.34 0.98 17.03
N SER A 150 -3.00 -0.11 17.41
CA SER A 150 -2.63 -0.94 18.57
C SER A 150 -1.29 -1.69 18.39
N THR A 151 -0.82 -1.90 17.16
CA THR A 151 0.45 -2.61 16.89
C THR A 151 1.65 -1.68 16.75
N ILE A 152 1.46 -0.37 16.73
CA ILE A 152 2.54 0.62 16.52
C ILE A 152 3.72 0.49 17.49
N PRO A 153 3.55 0.20 18.79
CA PRO A 153 4.69 -0.07 19.67
C PRO A 153 5.57 -1.22 19.18
N PHE A 154 4.96 -2.29 18.66
CA PHE A 154 5.67 -3.42 18.06
C PHE A 154 6.33 -3.04 16.73
N ILE A 155 5.63 -2.31 15.86
CA ILE A 155 6.17 -1.86 14.57
C ILE A 155 7.41 -0.99 14.76
N LYS A 156 7.45 -0.14 15.79
CA LYS A 156 8.64 0.67 16.12
C LYS A 156 9.85 -0.21 16.49
N ILE A 157 9.65 -1.25 17.31
CA ILE A 157 10.70 -2.20 17.68
C ILE A 157 11.19 -2.97 16.45
N LEU A 158 10.24 -3.45 15.63
CA LEU A 158 10.55 -4.19 14.41
C LEU A 158 11.35 -3.34 13.42
N ALA A 159 10.90 -2.11 13.13
CA ALA A 159 11.61 -1.19 12.25
C ALA A 159 13.06 -0.97 12.72
N SER A 160 13.24 -0.69 14.02
CA SER A 160 14.57 -0.52 14.61
C SER A 160 15.44 -1.78 14.49
N SER A 161 14.87 -2.97 14.73
CA SER A 161 15.60 -4.25 14.58
C SER A 161 16.04 -4.53 13.14
N LEU A 162 15.35 -3.94 12.16
CA LEU A 162 15.66 -4.03 10.73
C LEU A 162 16.59 -2.91 10.25
N GLY A 163 17.09 -2.06 11.16
CA GLY A 163 17.96 -0.93 10.82
C GLY A 163 17.21 0.27 10.23
N GLY A 164 15.91 0.39 10.49
CA GLY A 164 15.08 1.54 10.11
C GLY A 164 14.67 2.39 11.30
N GLU A 165 14.29 3.63 11.03
CA GLU A 165 13.72 4.58 11.98
C GLU A 165 12.40 5.10 11.45
N ILE A 166 11.36 5.13 12.31
CA ILE A 166 10.09 5.77 11.98
C ILE A 166 10.27 7.28 12.13
N THR A 167 10.26 8.01 11.01
CA THR A 167 10.50 9.47 10.99
C THR A 167 9.22 10.29 10.88
N TYR A 168 8.09 9.65 10.53
CA TYR A 168 6.79 10.30 10.42
C TYR A 168 5.68 9.27 10.66
N SER A 169 4.59 9.70 11.27
CA SER A 169 3.39 8.88 11.43
C SER A 169 2.11 9.72 11.34
N ARG A 170 1.02 9.10 10.88
CA ARG A 170 -0.29 9.75 10.82
C ARG A 170 -1.42 8.74 11.03
N ASP A 171 -2.34 9.07 11.92
CA ASP A 171 -3.51 8.25 12.23
C ASP A 171 -4.66 8.51 11.24
N TYR A 172 -5.43 7.45 10.96
CA TYR A 172 -6.63 7.47 10.14
C TYR A 172 -7.72 6.59 10.75
N ASP A 173 -8.96 7.05 10.66
CA ASP A 173 -10.14 6.21 10.79
C ASP A 173 -10.37 5.51 9.45
N PHE A 174 -10.08 4.22 9.36
CA PHE A 174 -10.10 3.46 8.11
C PHE A 174 -11.41 2.68 7.96
N PRO A 175 -12.37 3.14 7.13
CA PRO A 175 -13.61 2.44 6.90
C PRO A 175 -13.40 1.25 5.96
N ILE A 176 -13.67 0.04 6.46
CA ILE A 176 -13.78 -1.16 5.64
C ILE A 176 -15.27 -1.43 5.40
N LYS A 177 -15.69 -1.28 4.15
CA LYS A 177 -17.03 -1.71 3.70
C LYS A 177 -17.09 -3.24 3.82
N ARG A 178 -18.13 -3.79 4.45
CA ARG A 178 -18.29 -5.26 4.50
C ARG A 178 -18.74 -5.75 3.12
N THR A 179 -17.86 -6.42 2.39
CA THR A 179 -18.11 -6.97 1.05
C THR A 179 -18.82 -8.34 1.07
N PHE A 180 -19.06 -8.91 2.25
CA PHE A 180 -19.67 -10.24 2.42
C PHE A 180 -21.17 -10.18 2.76
N SER A 181 -21.95 -11.05 2.10
CA SER A 181 -23.42 -11.07 2.03
C SER A 181 -24.16 -11.36 3.35
N PHE A 182 -23.49 -11.73 4.44
CA PHE A 182 -24.12 -12.26 5.66
C PHE A 182 -24.11 -11.33 6.89
N HIS A 183 -23.82 -10.03 6.75
CA HIS A 183 -23.74 -9.10 7.91
C HIS A 183 -24.75 -7.94 7.86
N LYS A 184 -25.39 -7.66 9.01
CA LYS A 184 -26.44 -6.62 9.18
C LYS A 184 -25.95 -5.16 9.32
N LYS A 185 -24.64 -4.87 9.47
CA LYS A 185 -24.10 -3.50 9.68
C LYS A 185 -23.27 -3.01 8.48
N ARG A 186 -23.44 -1.73 8.10
CA ARG A 186 -23.02 -1.09 6.81
C ARG A 186 -21.50 -0.93 6.59
N ALA A 187 -20.67 -0.80 7.64
CA ALA A 187 -19.21 -0.70 7.57
C ALA A 187 -18.58 -0.93 8.97
N VAL A 188 -17.29 -1.29 9.03
CA VAL A 188 -16.48 -1.28 10.27
C VAL A 188 -15.34 -0.28 10.10
N VAL A 189 -15.04 0.48 11.14
CA VAL A 189 -13.92 1.43 11.15
C VAL A 189 -12.80 0.84 11.99
N TYR A 190 -11.58 0.85 11.46
CA TYR A 190 -10.35 0.49 12.15
C TYR A 190 -9.50 1.72 12.36
N GLU A 191 -8.94 1.89 13.55
CA GLU A 191 -7.89 2.90 13.78
C GLU A 191 -6.57 2.35 13.21
N VAL A 192 -6.06 3.02 12.18
CA VAL A 192 -4.80 2.65 11.53
C VAL A 192 -3.84 3.83 11.57
N THR A 193 -2.55 3.53 11.58
CA THR A 193 -1.48 4.52 11.55
C THR A 193 -0.60 4.25 10.34
N LEU A 194 -0.46 5.25 9.48
CA LEU A 194 0.60 5.29 8.48
C LEU A 194 1.92 5.58 9.19
N VAL A 195 2.96 4.83 8.85
CA VAL A 195 4.33 5.13 9.28
C VAL A 195 5.23 5.30 8.06
N ARG A 196 6.10 6.30 8.10
CA ARG A 196 7.26 6.44 7.20
C ARG A 196 8.49 5.94 7.94
N THR A 197 9.07 4.86 7.44
CA THR A 197 10.31 4.29 7.95
C THR A 197 11.45 4.61 6.99
N ALA A 198 12.52 5.22 7.49
CA ALA A 198 13.75 5.47 6.74
C ALA A 198 14.85 4.51 7.22
N ARG A 199 15.53 3.85 6.29
CA ARG A 199 16.69 3.01 6.59
C ARG A 199 17.84 3.88 7.07
N LEU A 200 18.42 3.52 8.22
CA LEU A 200 19.61 4.18 8.74
C LEU A 200 20.77 3.90 7.78
N GLN A 201 21.44 4.95 7.31
CA GLN A 201 22.70 4.78 6.59
C GLN A 201 23.72 4.19 7.57
N ARG A 202 24.28 3.03 7.24
CA ARG A 202 25.44 2.47 7.94
C ARG A 202 26.71 3.08 7.39
#